data_AF-A0A963BQR4-F1
#
_entry.id   AF-A0A963BQR4-F1
#
_cell.length_a   1.000
_cell.length_b   1.000
_cell.length_c   1.000
_cell.angle_alpha   90.00
_cell.angle_beta   90.00
_cell.angle_gamma   90.00
#
_symmetry.space_group_name_H-M   'P 1'
#
loop_
_entity.id
_entity.type
_entity.pdbx_description
1 polymer ?
#
loop_
_entity_poly.entity_id
_entity_poly.type
_entity_poly.pdbx_seq_one_letter_code
_entity_poly.pdbx_strand_id
1 'polypeptide(L)'
;AACPGKLLSYNCSPSFNWKKNLDDATIAKFQDELSAMGYKYQFITLAGIHVNWYNTFQFAHNYARGEGMKHYVEMVQEPEFAAREQGYTFVSHQQEVGAGYFDDVTTVIQGGSSSVKALTGSTEEEQFH
;
A
#
# COMPACT_ATOMS: atom_id res chain seq x y z
N ALA A 1 -19.03 34.79 10.15
CA ALA A 1 -17.74 34.12 10.40
C ALA A 1 -16.62 35.15 10.29
N ALA A 2 -15.58 35.09 11.14
CA ALA A 2 -14.51 36.09 11.20
C ALA A 2 -13.57 36.07 9.97
N CYS A 3 -13.41 34.91 9.31
CA CYS A 3 -12.57 34.75 8.11
C CYS A 3 -13.30 33.93 7.03
N PRO A 4 -14.15 34.54 6.18
CA PRO A 4 -14.83 33.84 5.08
C PRO A 4 -13.84 33.16 4.12
N GLY A 5 -14.17 31.94 3.66
CA GLY A 5 -13.37 31.21 2.68
C GLY A 5 -12.05 30.62 3.20
N LYS A 6 -11.77 30.70 4.52
CA LYS A 6 -10.58 30.08 5.10
C LYS A 6 -10.64 28.57 4.92
N LEU A 7 -9.60 28.00 4.29
CA LEU A 7 -9.45 26.56 4.16
C LEU A 7 -9.24 25.91 5.53
N LEU A 8 -9.95 24.81 5.78
CA LEU A 8 -9.88 24.04 7.02
C LEU A 8 -9.30 22.65 6.75
N SER A 9 -8.81 22.01 7.80
CA SER A 9 -8.39 20.61 7.79
C SER A 9 -9.07 19.82 8.91
N TYR A 10 -9.28 18.52 8.67
CA TYR A 10 -9.95 17.63 9.64
C TYR A 10 -9.21 16.29 9.76
N ASN A 11 -8.94 15.88 10.99
CA ASN A 11 -8.39 14.57 11.30
C ASN A 11 -9.53 13.55 11.50
N CYS A 12 -9.69 12.63 10.56
CA CYS A 12 -10.56 11.46 10.69
C CYS A 12 -9.89 10.41 11.58
N SER A 13 -9.78 10.72 12.87
CA SER A 13 -8.91 10.01 13.80
C SER A 13 -9.31 8.54 14.05
N PRO A 14 -8.36 7.59 13.95
CA PRO A 14 -8.57 6.21 14.42
C PRO A 14 -8.78 6.09 15.94
N SER A 15 -8.45 7.12 16.72
CA SER A 15 -8.73 7.14 18.17
C SER A 15 -10.23 7.22 18.48
N PHE A 16 -11.07 7.53 17.49
CA PHE A 16 -12.52 7.46 17.64
C PHE A 16 -13.01 6.03 17.41
N ASN A 17 -13.88 5.56 18.30
CA ASN A 17 -14.69 4.39 17.99
C ASN A 17 -15.85 4.83 17.07
N TRP A 18 -15.63 4.80 15.76
CA TRP A 18 -16.55 5.32 14.76
C TRP A 18 -17.95 4.74 14.88
N LYS A 19 -18.08 3.40 14.94
CA LYS A 19 -19.37 2.71 15.04
C LYS A 19 -20.09 2.90 16.38
N LYS A 20 -19.37 3.29 17.44
CA LYS A 20 -20.00 3.68 18.71
C LYS A 20 -20.64 5.07 18.62
N ASN A 21 -20.14 5.94 17.75
CA ASN A 21 -20.56 7.34 17.67
C ASN A 21 -21.48 7.63 16.49
N LEU A 22 -21.35 6.89 15.38
CA LEU A 22 -22.02 7.16 14.11
C LEU A 22 -22.58 5.88 13.49
N ASP A 23 -23.68 6.02 12.75
CA ASP A 23 -24.24 4.95 11.91
C ASP A 23 -23.49 4.84 10.57
N ASP A 24 -23.74 3.74 9.84
CA ASP A 24 -23.05 3.45 8.58
C ASP A 24 -23.32 4.49 7.49
N ALA A 25 -24.55 5.01 7.43
CA ALA A 25 -24.92 6.02 6.45
C ALA A 25 -24.18 7.33 6.69
N THR A 26 -23.97 7.72 7.96
CA THR A 26 -23.23 8.91 8.35
C THR A 26 -21.74 8.73 8.15
N ILE A 27 -21.18 7.56 8.49
CA ILE A 27 -19.75 7.25 8.22
C ILE A 27 -19.45 7.34 6.72
N ALA A 28 -20.31 6.77 5.87
CA ALA A 28 -20.11 6.74 4.42
C ALA A 28 -20.04 8.13 3.77
N LYS A 29 -20.81 9.11 4.29
CA LYS A 29 -20.85 10.50 3.76
C LYS A 29 -20.01 11.50 4.55
N PHE A 30 -19.32 11.06 5.62
CA PHE A 30 -18.69 11.95 6.60
C PHE A 30 -17.71 12.94 5.96
N GLN A 31 -16.85 12.45 5.07
CA GLN A 31 -15.85 13.29 4.40
C GLN A 31 -16.45 14.24 3.37
N ASP A 32 -17.52 13.85 2.68
CA ASP A 32 -18.23 14.69 1.72
C ASP A 32 -18.92 15.87 2.43
N GLU A 33 -19.57 15.59 3.56
CA GLU A 33 -20.20 16.63 4.39
C GLU A 33 -19.14 17.60 4.95
N LEU A 34 -18.01 17.11 5.45
CA LEU A 34 -16.89 17.95 5.88
C LEU A 34 -16.34 18.82 4.73
N SER A 35 -16.23 18.25 3.53
CA SER A 35 -15.77 19.00 2.35
C SER A 35 -16.73 20.14 2.01
N ALA A 36 -18.04 19.92 2.09
CA ALA A 36 -19.05 20.95 1.89
C ALA A 36 -18.97 22.09 2.93
N MET A 37 -18.50 21.80 4.14
CA MET A 37 -18.27 22.78 5.22
C MET A 37 -16.95 23.58 5.11
N GLY A 38 -16.07 23.23 4.16
CA GLY A 38 -14.79 23.91 3.94
C GLY A 38 -13.54 23.17 4.46
N TYR A 39 -13.68 21.93 4.94
CA TYR A 39 -12.55 21.06 5.30
C TYR A 39 -11.96 20.42 4.05
N LYS A 40 -11.03 21.14 3.41
CA LYS A 40 -10.43 20.76 2.11
C LYS A 40 -9.22 19.85 2.22
N TYR A 41 -8.65 19.69 3.42
CA TYR A 41 -7.64 18.68 3.68
C TYR A 41 -8.11 17.73 4.78
N GLN A 42 -8.31 16.46 4.44
CA GLN A 42 -8.81 15.44 5.35
C GLN A 42 -7.86 14.25 5.33
N PHE A 43 -7.58 13.69 6.51
CA PHE A 43 -6.58 12.63 6.64
C PHE A 43 -6.91 11.73 7.82
N ILE A 44 -6.44 10.48 7.75
CA ILE A 44 -6.52 9.50 8.84
C ILE A 44 -5.11 9.34 9.40
N THR A 45 -4.83 9.86 10.59
CA THR A 45 -3.47 9.95 11.13
C THR A 45 -2.75 8.60 11.27
N LEU A 46 -3.44 7.56 11.75
CA LEU A 46 -2.82 6.27 12.09
C LEU A 46 -3.21 5.13 11.12
N ALA A 47 -3.72 5.44 9.93
CA ALA A 47 -4.17 4.41 8.97
C ALA A 47 -3.09 3.37 8.67
N GLY A 48 -1.88 3.81 8.34
CA GLY A 48 -0.78 2.91 7.99
C GLY A 48 -0.38 1.95 9.11
N ILE A 49 -0.36 2.41 10.36
CA ILE A 49 -0.01 1.57 11.51
C ILE A 49 -1.10 0.50 11.73
N HIS A 50 -2.38 0.90 11.74
CA HIS A 50 -3.47 -0.04 11.97
C HIS A 50 -3.56 -1.10 10.86
N VAL A 51 -3.45 -0.70 9.59
CA VAL A 51 -3.50 -1.65 8.46
C VAL A 51 -2.31 -2.61 8.50
N ASN A 52 -1.09 -2.09 8.64
CA ASN A 52 0.11 -2.92 8.62
C ASN A 52 0.15 -3.91 9.79
N TRP A 53 -0.05 -3.42 11.03
CA TRP A 53 0.07 -4.28 12.20
C TRP A 53 -1.04 -5.31 12.28
N TYR A 54 -2.26 -4.96 11.90
CA TYR A 54 -3.36 -5.91 11.86
C TYR A 54 -3.11 -7.02 10.85
N ASN A 55 -2.73 -6.68 9.61
CA ASN A 55 -2.44 -7.66 8.57
C ASN A 55 -1.25 -8.55 8.95
N THR A 56 -0.18 -7.95 9.49
CA THR A 56 0.99 -8.71 9.98
C THR A 56 0.62 -9.65 11.12
N PHE A 57 -0.21 -9.20 12.06
CA PHE A 57 -0.69 -10.05 13.15
C PHE A 57 -1.52 -11.22 12.63
N GLN A 58 -2.46 -10.98 11.71
CA GLN A 58 -3.28 -12.03 11.10
C GLN A 58 -2.40 -13.08 10.41
N PHE A 59 -1.44 -12.63 9.59
CA PHE A 59 -0.48 -13.52 8.92
C PHE A 59 0.32 -14.35 9.93
N ALA A 60 0.97 -13.70 10.91
CA ALA A 60 1.78 -14.40 11.91
C ALA A 60 0.95 -15.38 12.75
N HIS A 61 -0.29 -15.01 13.09
CA HIS A 61 -1.21 -15.87 13.84
C HIS A 61 -1.55 -17.15 13.07
N ASN A 62 -1.89 -17.05 11.78
CA ASN A 62 -2.20 -18.21 10.95
C ASN A 62 -0.95 -19.04 10.70
N TYR A 63 0.16 -18.41 10.31
CA TYR A 63 1.44 -19.08 10.05
C TYR A 63 1.92 -19.93 11.24
N ALA A 64 1.76 -19.44 12.47
CA ALA A 64 2.15 -20.16 13.68
C ALA A 64 1.25 -21.37 14.03
N ARG A 65 0.07 -21.51 13.41
CA ARG A 65 -0.94 -22.52 13.74
C ARG A 65 -0.89 -23.75 12.83
N GLY A 66 -0.02 -23.77 11.82
CA GLY A 66 0.15 -24.88 10.89
C GLY A 66 0.14 -24.41 9.44
N GLU A 67 0.26 -25.35 8.51
CA GLU A 67 0.21 -25.13 7.04
C GLU A 67 1.28 -24.20 6.43
N GLY A 68 2.05 -23.48 7.26
CA GLY A 68 3.27 -22.78 6.91
C GLY A 68 3.12 -21.88 5.67
N MET A 69 3.88 -22.20 4.62
CA MET A 69 3.91 -21.43 3.37
C MET A 69 2.54 -21.31 2.69
N LYS A 70 1.59 -22.21 2.93
CA LYS A 70 0.22 -22.08 2.41
C LYS A 70 -0.40 -20.75 2.84
N HIS A 71 -0.20 -20.33 4.09
CA HIS A 71 -0.73 -19.05 4.58
C HIS A 71 -0.02 -17.84 3.95
N TYR A 72 1.26 -17.96 3.60
CA TYR A 72 1.93 -16.90 2.84
C TYR A 72 1.34 -16.77 1.43
N VAL A 73 1.16 -17.91 0.74
CA VAL A 73 0.58 -17.94 -0.61
C VAL A 73 -0.84 -17.37 -0.62
N GLU A 74 -1.71 -17.85 0.27
CA GLU A 74 -3.13 -17.47 0.28
C GLU A 74 -3.40 -16.05 0.81
N MET A 75 -2.63 -15.58 1.79
CA MET A 75 -2.90 -14.29 2.44
C MET A 75 -2.09 -13.13 1.87
N VAL A 76 -0.98 -13.40 1.19
CA VAL A 76 -0.04 -12.38 0.71
C VAL A 76 0.16 -12.52 -0.80
N GLN A 77 0.73 -13.62 -1.27
CA GLN A 77 1.22 -13.73 -2.65
C GLN A 77 0.10 -13.73 -3.71
N GLU A 78 -0.90 -14.61 -3.59
CA GLU A 78 -2.01 -14.69 -4.55
C GLU A 78 -2.84 -13.39 -4.57
N PRO A 79 -3.17 -12.77 -3.41
CA PRO A 79 -3.78 -11.43 -3.40
C PRO A 79 -2.95 -10.36 -4.11
N GLU A 80 -1.62 -10.36 -3.94
CA GLU A 80 -0.74 -9.42 -4.63
C GLU A 80 -0.76 -9.65 -6.15
N PHE A 81 -0.73 -10.90 -6.61
CA PHE A 81 -0.88 -11.24 -8.04
C PHE A 81 -2.23 -10.81 -8.59
N ALA A 82 -3.33 -11.08 -7.89
CA ALA A 82 -4.66 -10.65 -8.31
C ALA A 82 -4.82 -9.11 -8.32
N ALA A 83 -4.13 -8.40 -7.42
CA ALA A 83 -4.13 -6.95 -7.38
C ALA A 83 -3.36 -6.29 -8.54
N ARG A 84 -2.55 -7.05 -9.29
CA ARG A 84 -1.87 -6.56 -10.50
C ARG A 84 -2.85 -5.97 -11.51
N GLU A 85 -4.00 -6.62 -11.71
CA GLU A 85 -5.07 -6.14 -12.60
C GLU A 85 -5.68 -4.79 -12.14
N GLN A 86 -5.45 -4.40 -10.88
CA GLN A 86 -5.88 -3.14 -10.29
C GLN A 86 -4.76 -2.10 -10.21
N GLY A 87 -3.56 -2.42 -10.72
CA GLY A 87 -2.39 -1.53 -10.75
C GLY A 87 -1.38 -1.73 -9.63
N TYR A 88 -1.44 -2.82 -8.87
CA TYR A 88 -0.39 -3.15 -7.89
C TYR A 88 0.86 -3.72 -8.57
N THR A 89 2.03 -3.16 -8.28
CA THR A 89 3.29 -3.46 -8.99
C THR A 89 4.35 -4.15 -8.14
N PHE A 90 4.26 -4.10 -6.81
CA PHE A 90 5.28 -4.64 -5.90
C PHE A 90 5.38 -6.18 -5.90
N VAL A 91 4.47 -6.89 -6.59
CA VAL A 91 4.67 -8.30 -6.98
C VAL A 91 6.05 -8.55 -7.59
N SER A 92 6.53 -7.59 -8.38
CA SER A 92 7.88 -7.55 -8.96
C SER A 92 8.74 -6.62 -8.10
N HIS A 93 9.10 -7.09 -6.91
CA HIS A 93 9.73 -6.27 -5.88
C HIS A 93 11.12 -5.75 -6.28
N GLN A 94 11.90 -6.47 -7.11
CA GLN A 94 13.19 -6.01 -7.62
C GLN A 94 13.00 -4.83 -8.58
N GLN A 95 12.03 -4.93 -9.49
CA GLN A 95 11.66 -3.83 -10.37
C GLN A 95 11.19 -2.61 -9.57
N GLU A 96 10.33 -2.82 -8.57
CA GLU A 96 9.72 -1.74 -7.78
C GLU A 96 10.74 -0.97 -6.94
N VAL A 97 11.80 -1.63 -6.44
CA VAL A 97 12.92 -0.96 -5.75
C VAL A 97 13.99 -0.38 -6.71
N GLY A 98 13.75 -0.48 -8.02
CA GLY A 98 14.57 0.19 -9.03
C GLY A 98 15.76 -0.61 -9.54
N ALA A 99 15.78 -1.95 -9.41
CA ALA A 99 16.88 -2.77 -9.93
C ALA A 99 17.14 -2.50 -11.43
N GLY A 100 16.09 -2.40 -12.24
CA GLY A 100 16.21 -2.09 -13.67
C GLY A 100 16.75 -0.69 -13.95
N TYR A 101 16.40 0.29 -13.13
CA TYR A 101 16.98 1.63 -13.22
C TYR A 101 18.50 1.59 -13.00
N PHE A 102 18.97 0.83 -12.01
CA PHE A 102 20.41 0.69 -11.75
C PHE A 102 21.14 -0.17 -12.81
N ASP A 103 20.47 -1.13 -13.43
CA ASP A 103 21.00 -1.87 -14.58
C ASP A 103 21.20 -0.96 -15.80
N ASP A 104 20.28 -0.04 -16.06
CA ASP A 104 20.41 0.96 -17.13
C ASP A 104 21.55 1.93 -16.86
N VAL A 105 21.65 2.45 -15.63
CA VAL A 105 22.77 3.30 -15.20
C VAL A 105 24.11 2.58 -15.41
N THR A 106 24.21 1.32 -15.00
CA THR A 106 25.41 0.50 -15.17
C THR A 106 25.74 0.30 -16.66
N THR A 107 24.72 0.01 -17.47
CA THR A 107 24.87 -0.17 -18.91
C THR A 107 25.42 1.08 -19.59
N VAL A 108 24.90 2.27 -19.24
CA VAL A 108 25.37 3.56 -19.77
C VAL A 108 26.82 3.81 -19.36
N ILE A 109 27.18 3.62 -18.08
CA ILE A 109 28.54 3.80 -17.56
C ILE A 109 29.55 2.90 -18.29
N GLN A 110 29.15 1.67 -18.59
CA GLN A 110 30.01 0.67 -19.24
C GLN A 110 29.97 0.70 -20.77
N GLY A 111 29.39 1.75 -21.38
CA GLY A 111 29.37 1.91 -22.83
C GLY A 111 28.55 0.84 -23.55
N GLY A 112 27.49 0.33 -22.93
CA GLY A 112 26.56 -0.64 -23.52
C GLY A 112 26.91 -2.12 -23.30
N SER A 113 28.05 -2.44 -22.67
CA SER A 113 28.51 -3.82 -22.47
C SER A 113 28.69 -4.13 -20.98
N SER A 114 27.61 -4.51 -20.31
CA SER A 114 27.65 -4.95 -18.90
C SER A 114 27.39 -6.44 -18.76
N SER A 115 28.26 -7.15 -18.04
CA SER A 115 28.13 -8.58 -17.72
C SER A 115 27.58 -8.85 -16.31
N VAL A 116 27.20 -7.81 -15.56
CA VAL A 116 26.82 -7.91 -14.12
C VAL A 116 25.47 -7.25 -13.81
N LYS A 117 24.52 -7.34 -14.75
CA LYS A 117 23.13 -6.85 -14.55
C LYS A 117 22.39 -7.71 -13.51
N ALA A 118 21.49 -7.09 -12.76
CA ALA A 118 20.74 -7.73 -11.68
C ALA A 118 19.43 -8.39 -12.13
N LEU A 119 18.73 -7.83 -13.13
CA LEU A 119 17.43 -8.36 -13.56
C LEU A 119 17.52 -9.53 -14.52
N THR A 120 18.49 -9.51 -15.45
CA THR A 120 18.66 -10.59 -16.45
C THR A 120 19.05 -11.90 -15.76
N GLY A 121 18.18 -12.91 -15.85
CA GLY A 121 18.34 -14.21 -15.20
C GLY A 121 17.90 -14.25 -13.73
N SER A 122 17.14 -13.26 -13.27
CA SER A 122 16.55 -13.26 -11.92
C SER A 122 15.33 -14.17 -11.83
N THR A 123 15.03 -14.71 -10.64
CA THR A 123 13.80 -15.49 -10.42
C THR A 123 12.53 -14.64 -10.63
N GLU A 124 12.63 -13.32 -10.46
CA GLU A 124 11.55 -12.38 -10.77
C GLU A 124 11.22 -12.37 -12.27
N GLU A 125 12.25 -12.32 -13.13
CA GLU A 125 12.07 -12.40 -14.59
C GLU A 125 11.42 -13.72 -15.01
N GLU A 126 11.72 -14.83 -14.34
CA GLU A 126 11.23 -16.16 -14.74
C GLU A 126 9.86 -16.55 -14.15
N GLN A 127 9.51 -16.06 -12.96
CA GLN A 127 8.40 -16.63 -12.17
C GLN A 127 7.25 -15.65 -11.88
N PHE A 128 7.41 -14.36 -12.20
CA PHE A 128 6.47 -13.31 -11.78
C PHE A 128 5.73 -12.64 -12.96
N HIS A 129 5.60 -13.30 -14.11
CA HIS A 129 4.79 -12.85 -15.26
C HIS A 129 3.31 -12.69 -14.95
#